data_AF-A0A673VU05-F1
#
_entry.id   AF-A0A673VU05-F1
#
_cell.length_a   1.000
_cell.length_b   1.000
_cell.length_c   1.000
_cell.angle_alpha   90.00
_cell.angle_beta   90.00
_cell.angle_gamma   90.00
#
_symmetry.space_group_name_H-M   'P 1'
#
loop_
_entity.id
_entity.type
_entity.pdbx_description
1 polymer ?
#
loop_
_entity_poly.entity_id
_entity_poly.type
_entity_poly.pdbx_seq_one_letter_code
_entity_poly.pdbx_strand_id
1 'polypeptide(L)'
;KKKRGQPDYLWGLFTAKMFSTPTPQYNSLLSNMNRIYSTARLCYYPNKTAICWSLDPGMLTHIMAMSKSYSVLLYAWEGWHNAVGIPLKPLYQNFTALSNEAYQQDDTGAYWRSWYDSPTFVEDLEHLYHQVEPLYLNLHAYVRRALHRRYGDKYINLRGPIPAHLLGDMWAQSWDNLYDLMVPFPNKPSLDVTSNMVKKGWNVTHMFRVAEEFFTSLGLLPMPPEFWTRSMLEKPTDGRQVVCHASAWDFYNRKDFRIKQCTRVTMDQLSTVHHEMGHVQYYLQYKDQPVSLRQGANPGFHEAIGDVLALSVSTPAHLYKIGLLDNVSNDMESDINYLLKMALEKIAFLPFGYLVDQWRWGVFSGRTPPSRYNFDWWYLRTKYQGICAPIARNETHFDAGAKFHVPNVTPYIRYFVSFVLQFQFHQALCKEAGHQGPLHKCDIYQSTQAGAKLREALRSGSSRPWQEVLKEAIGSDTLDAQPLLNYFQPVSQWLQEQNQRNGEVLGWPEYQWRPPVPNNYPQDIGKALMGGGVGYTHTRHTCLLLPTRDQPSKPKAEQAAPSPRLSVYVEAGRVGRLSGFVKNPEGILKIILNFGFGWANTQCLKKLSLINKQSVVSNKMICS
;
A
#
# COMPACT_ATOMS: atom_id res chain seq x y z
N LYS A 1 -29.17 8.06 40.02
CA LYS A 1 -27.78 7.51 40.09
C LYS A 1 -27.81 6.02 40.45
N LYS A 2 -28.11 5.14 39.48
CA LYS A 2 -27.91 3.69 39.56
C LYS A 2 -26.95 3.33 38.43
N LYS A 3 -25.78 2.81 38.77
CA LYS A 3 -24.79 2.29 37.81
C LYS A 3 -25.43 1.16 37.01
N ARG A 4 -25.86 1.44 35.77
CA ARG A 4 -26.29 0.44 34.77
C ARG A 4 -25.22 0.13 33.72
N GLY A 5 -23.99 0.65 33.86
CA GLY A 5 -22.91 0.45 32.88
C GLY A 5 -21.85 -0.58 33.28
N GLN A 6 -22.14 -1.50 34.21
CA GLN A 6 -21.14 -2.45 34.73
C GLN A 6 -21.48 -3.96 34.70
N PRO A 7 -22.72 -4.46 34.50
CA PRO A 7 -22.93 -5.91 34.43
C PRO A 7 -22.66 -6.55 33.05
N ASP A 8 -22.88 -5.84 31.93
CA ASP A 8 -22.88 -6.51 30.62
C ASP A 8 -21.49 -6.59 29.97
N TYR A 9 -20.53 -5.77 30.37
CA TYR A 9 -19.13 -5.95 29.94
C TYR A 9 -18.42 -7.09 30.66
N LEU A 10 -18.99 -7.59 31.77
CA LEU A 10 -18.56 -8.86 32.36
C LEU A 10 -19.03 -10.06 31.51
N TRP A 11 -19.83 -9.88 30.45
CA TRP A 11 -19.94 -10.89 29.39
C TRP A 11 -18.70 -10.97 28.50
N GLY A 12 -17.79 -9.98 28.55
CA GLY A 12 -16.42 -10.14 28.09
C GLY A 12 -15.64 -11.21 28.88
N LEU A 13 -16.11 -11.57 30.09
CA LEU A 13 -15.65 -12.78 30.78
C LEU A 13 -16.13 -14.07 30.12
N PHE A 14 -16.89 -14.06 29.01
CA PHE A 14 -17.06 -15.28 28.21
C PHE A 14 -15.84 -15.63 27.35
N THR A 15 -14.85 -14.75 27.25
CA THR A 15 -13.49 -15.22 26.93
C THR A 15 -12.81 -15.83 28.17
N ALA A 16 -13.08 -15.34 29.38
CA ALA A 16 -12.46 -15.84 30.62
C ALA A 16 -13.11 -17.12 31.21
N LYS A 17 -14.38 -17.42 30.93
CA LYS A 17 -15.03 -18.67 31.35
C LYS A 17 -14.63 -19.86 30.47
N MET A 18 -13.79 -19.61 29.46
CA MET A 18 -13.21 -20.63 28.58
C MET A 18 -11.74 -20.39 28.22
N PHE A 19 -11.03 -19.51 28.94
CA PHE A 19 -9.57 -19.55 28.94
C PHE A 19 -9.10 -20.71 29.85
N SER A 20 -9.34 -21.95 29.43
CA SER A 20 -8.17 -22.81 29.30
C SER A 20 -7.27 -22.05 28.35
N THR A 21 -6.10 -21.64 28.83
CA THR A 21 -5.02 -20.99 28.07
C THR A 21 -5.14 -21.32 26.58
N PRO A 22 -5.22 -20.34 25.65
CA PRO A 22 -5.36 -20.67 24.22
C PRO A 22 -4.32 -21.72 23.93
N THR A 23 -4.79 -22.88 23.45
CA THR A 23 -3.95 -24.09 23.47
C THR A 23 -2.62 -23.75 22.81
N PRO A 24 -1.47 -24.27 23.28
CA PRO A 24 -0.18 -24.02 22.64
C PRO A 24 -0.23 -24.22 21.11
N GLN A 25 -1.11 -25.11 20.65
CA GLN A 25 -1.48 -25.32 19.26
C GLN A 25 -2.10 -24.09 18.57
N TYR A 26 -3.12 -23.43 19.14
CA TYR A 26 -3.73 -22.21 18.58
C TYR A 26 -2.72 -21.09 18.39
N ASN A 27 -1.92 -20.79 19.43
CA ASN A 27 -0.88 -19.76 19.36
C ASN A 27 0.21 -20.11 18.34
N SER A 28 0.59 -21.39 18.27
CA SER A 28 1.55 -21.86 17.27
C SER A 28 1.01 -21.71 15.84
N LEU A 29 -0.27 -21.99 15.60
CA LEU A 29 -0.91 -21.78 14.30
C LEU A 29 -0.88 -20.31 13.89
N LEU A 30 -1.29 -19.39 14.78
CA LEU A 30 -1.24 -17.95 14.51
C LEU A 30 0.19 -17.48 14.19
N SER A 31 1.17 -17.89 15.00
CA SER A 31 2.57 -17.55 14.79
C SER A 31 3.09 -18.09 13.45
N ASN A 32 2.77 -19.34 13.11
CA ASN A 32 3.19 -19.96 11.85
C ASN A 32 2.55 -19.30 10.63
N MET A 33 1.25 -18.99 10.68
CA MET A 33 0.56 -18.30 9.60
C MET A 33 1.14 -16.90 9.35
N ASN A 34 1.36 -16.12 10.41
CA ASN A 34 1.99 -14.81 10.31
C ASN A 34 3.44 -14.93 9.77
N ARG A 35 4.21 -15.90 10.26
CA ARG A 35 5.58 -16.15 9.78
C ARG A 35 5.60 -16.46 8.29
N ILE A 36 4.73 -17.35 7.81
CA ILE A 36 4.66 -17.70 6.38
C ILE A 36 4.37 -16.45 5.56
N TYR A 37 3.36 -15.68 5.93
CA TYR A 37 3.01 -14.45 5.22
C TYR A 37 4.17 -13.45 5.19
N SER A 38 4.78 -13.17 6.35
CA SER A 38 5.78 -12.11 6.50
C SER A 38 7.16 -12.48 5.94
N THR A 39 7.47 -13.78 5.77
CA THR A 39 8.79 -14.24 5.31
C THR A 39 8.78 -14.82 3.89
N ALA A 40 7.61 -14.99 3.28
CA ALA A 40 7.49 -15.50 1.93
C ALA A 40 8.22 -14.61 0.90
N ARG A 41 8.82 -15.27 -0.08
CA ARG A 41 9.55 -14.62 -1.18
C ARG A 41 9.25 -15.34 -2.49
N LEU A 42 9.12 -14.56 -3.57
CA LEU A 42 9.05 -15.07 -4.92
C LEU A 42 10.46 -15.09 -5.52
N CYS A 43 10.99 -16.26 -5.87
CA CYS A 43 12.33 -16.39 -6.43
C CYS A 43 12.30 -16.67 -7.94
N TYR A 44 13.02 -15.84 -8.68
CA TYR A 44 13.30 -16.00 -10.10
C TYR A 44 14.75 -16.49 -10.29
N TYR A 45 14.98 -17.39 -11.25
CA TYR A 45 16.29 -18.06 -11.45
C TYR A 45 16.90 -17.76 -12.83
N PRO A 46 17.34 -16.52 -13.11
CA PRO A 46 18.12 -16.25 -14.31
C PRO A 46 19.50 -16.89 -14.17
N ASN A 47 19.91 -17.69 -15.16
CA ASN A 47 21.26 -18.25 -15.25
C ASN A 47 21.75 -18.97 -13.97
N LYS A 48 20.87 -19.74 -13.31
CA LYS A 48 21.13 -20.52 -12.07
C LYS A 48 21.42 -19.71 -10.80
N THR A 49 21.30 -18.39 -10.81
CA THR A 49 21.33 -17.55 -9.59
C THR A 49 19.92 -17.19 -9.14
N ALA A 50 19.61 -17.32 -7.85
CA ALA A 50 18.29 -16.99 -7.32
C ALA A 50 18.17 -15.49 -7.00
N ILE A 51 17.22 -14.81 -7.62
CA ILE A 51 16.80 -13.45 -7.26
C ILE A 51 15.43 -13.55 -6.61
N CYS A 52 15.34 -13.24 -5.32
CA CYS A 52 14.11 -13.37 -4.56
C CYS A 52 13.52 -12.01 -4.17
N TRP A 53 12.21 -11.84 -4.42
CA TRP A 53 11.45 -10.65 -4.11
C TRP A 53 10.52 -10.89 -2.92
N SER A 54 10.58 -10.03 -1.91
CA SER A 54 9.59 -9.96 -0.83
C SER A 54 8.38 -9.12 -1.24
N LEU A 55 7.31 -9.17 -0.44
CA LEU A 55 6.14 -8.29 -0.59
C LEU A 55 6.48 -6.85 -0.21
N ASP A 56 6.78 -6.57 1.06
CA ASP A 56 6.98 -5.20 1.56
C ASP A 56 8.11 -5.08 2.62
N PRO A 57 8.97 -4.04 2.54
CA PRO A 57 9.33 -3.30 1.34
C PRO A 57 10.07 -4.27 0.46
N GLY A 58 9.39 -4.63 -0.61
CA GLY A 58 9.82 -5.67 -1.51
C GLY A 58 9.45 -5.29 -2.92
N MET A 59 10.16 -5.92 -3.86
CA MET A 59 10.01 -5.63 -5.27
C MET A 59 8.59 -5.96 -5.77
N LEU A 60 7.83 -6.82 -5.09
CA LEU A 60 6.48 -7.20 -5.54
C LEU A 60 5.50 -6.02 -5.48
N THR A 61 5.39 -5.31 -4.35
CA THR A 61 4.48 -4.14 -4.27
C THR A 61 4.88 -3.06 -5.29
N HIS A 62 6.18 -2.84 -5.49
CA HIS A 62 6.67 -1.90 -6.50
C HIS A 62 6.36 -2.37 -7.94
N ILE A 63 6.54 -3.66 -8.25
CA ILE A 63 6.18 -4.23 -9.55
C ILE A 63 4.67 -4.05 -9.81
N MET A 64 3.82 -4.39 -8.83
CA MET A 64 2.36 -4.28 -8.99
C MET A 64 1.91 -2.83 -9.21
N ALA A 65 2.55 -1.87 -8.54
CA ALA A 65 2.22 -0.45 -8.68
C ALA A 65 2.73 0.16 -10.00
N MET A 66 3.97 -0.14 -10.41
CA MET A 66 4.68 0.60 -11.46
C MET A 66 4.72 -0.13 -12.81
N SER A 67 4.75 -1.46 -12.82
CA SER A 67 4.89 -2.22 -14.07
C SER A 67 3.64 -2.09 -14.91
N LYS A 68 3.82 -1.85 -16.21
CA LYS A 68 2.74 -1.90 -17.22
C LYS A 68 2.87 -3.11 -18.15
N SER A 69 3.67 -4.11 -17.75
CA SER A 69 3.87 -5.36 -18.49
C SER A 69 2.96 -6.46 -17.94
N TYR A 70 2.03 -6.92 -18.78
CA TYR A 70 1.04 -7.94 -18.41
C TYR A 70 1.71 -9.20 -17.84
N SER A 71 2.74 -9.74 -18.51
CA SER A 71 3.40 -10.97 -18.09
C SER A 71 4.18 -10.83 -16.78
N VAL A 72 4.81 -9.67 -16.55
CA VAL A 72 5.53 -9.38 -15.30
C VAL A 72 4.55 -9.24 -14.14
N LEU A 73 3.43 -8.54 -14.34
CA LEU A 73 2.37 -8.41 -13.34
C LEU A 73 1.75 -9.79 -13.02
N LEU A 74 1.51 -10.63 -14.05
CA LEU A 74 0.99 -11.97 -13.88
C LEU A 74 1.94 -12.83 -13.04
N TYR A 75 3.25 -12.78 -13.34
CA TYR A 75 4.27 -13.52 -12.61
C TYR A 75 4.37 -13.12 -11.14
N ALA A 76 4.36 -11.82 -10.86
CA ALA A 76 4.37 -11.31 -9.50
C ALA A 76 3.10 -11.73 -8.72
N TRP A 77 1.94 -11.59 -9.35
CA TRP A 77 0.65 -11.92 -8.75
C TRP A 77 0.50 -13.42 -8.47
N GLU A 78 0.73 -14.26 -9.48
CA GLU A 78 0.64 -15.71 -9.35
C GLU A 78 1.66 -16.23 -8.34
N GLY A 79 2.91 -15.78 -8.46
CA GLY A 79 3.99 -16.19 -7.61
C GLY A 79 3.73 -15.91 -6.14
N TRP A 80 3.21 -14.72 -5.81
CA TRP A 80 2.82 -14.37 -4.44
C TRP A 80 1.68 -15.25 -3.92
N HIS A 81 0.60 -15.38 -4.69
CA HIS A 81 -0.56 -16.17 -4.27
C HIS A 81 -0.20 -17.65 -4.09
N ASN A 82 0.68 -18.21 -4.92
CA ASN A 82 1.16 -19.58 -4.78
C ASN A 82 2.09 -19.76 -3.58
N ALA A 83 3.07 -18.86 -3.41
CA ALA A 83 4.06 -18.96 -2.34
C ALA A 83 3.46 -18.83 -0.94
N VAL A 84 2.37 -18.06 -0.81
CA VAL A 84 1.72 -17.78 0.48
C VAL A 84 0.44 -18.59 0.68
N GLY A 85 -0.45 -18.61 -0.31
CA GLY A 85 -1.76 -19.25 -0.18
C GLY A 85 -1.66 -20.76 0.05
N ILE A 86 -0.93 -21.47 -0.81
CA ILE A 86 -0.84 -22.94 -0.77
C ILE A 86 -0.39 -23.46 0.60
N PRO A 87 0.73 -23.00 1.20
CA PRO A 87 1.15 -23.50 2.52
C PRO A 87 0.25 -23.04 3.68
N LEU A 88 -0.52 -21.96 3.52
CA LEU A 88 -1.44 -21.48 4.56
C LEU A 88 -2.73 -22.28 4.63
N LYS A 89 -3.18 -22.89 3.53
CA LYS A 89 -4.47 -23.61 3.47
C LYS A 89 -4.68 -24.62 4.63
N PRO A 90 -3.76 -25.59 4.88
CA PRO A 90 -3.96 -26.55 5.96
C PRO A 90 -3.91 -25.92 7.36
N LEU A 91 -3.11 -24.87 7.55
CA LEU A 91 -3.04 -24.16 8.84
C LEU A 91 -4.34 -23.40 9.12
N TYR A 92 -4.91 -22.78 8.09
CA TYR A 92 -6.15 -22.01 8.21
C TYR A 92 -7.37 -22.91 8.48
N GLN A 93 -7.39 -24.12 7.92
CA GLN A 93 -8.40 -25.14 8.23
C GLN A 93 -8.40 -25.50 9.72
N ASN A 94 -7.22 -25.82 10.27
CA ASN A 94 -7.06 -26.15 11.69
C ASN A 94 -7.38 -24.95 12.59
N PHE A 95 -6.94 -23.75 12.20
CA PHE A 95 -7.26 -22.51 12.91
C PHE A 95 -8.77 -22.28 12.98
N THR A 96 -9.48 -22.43 11.86
CA THR A 96 -10.94 -22.19 11.80
C THR A 96 -11.69 -23.14 12.73
N ALA A 97 -11.32 -24.42 12.74
CA ALA A 97 -11.94 -25.42 13.63
C ALA A 97 -11.74 -25.07 15.11
N LEU A 98 -10.49 -24.79 15.52
CA LEU A 98 -10.17 -24.41 16.90
C LEU A 98 -10.80 -23.08 17.31
N SER A 99 -10.85 -22.11 16.39
CA SER A 99 -11.46 -20.81 16.65
C SER A 99 -12.96 -20.94 16.91
N ASN A 100 -13.67 -21.71 16.08
CA ASN A 100 -15.10 -21.95 16.29
C ASN A 100 -15.39 -22.77 17.56
N GLU A 101 -14.56 -23.75 17.88
CA GLU A 101 -14.67 -24.50 19.15
C GLU A 101 -14.56 -23.58 20.37
N ALA A 102 -13.67 -22.59 20.33
CA ALA A 102 -13.46 -21.64 21.42
C ALA A 102 -14.68 -20.73 21.70
N TYR A 103 -15.54 -20.48 20.70
CA TYR A 103 -16.73 -19.63 20.85
C TYR A 103 -18.03 -20.43 21.08
N GLN A 104 -17.95 -21.77 21.15
CA GLN A 104 -18.98 -22.77 21.52
C GLN A 104 -20.41 -22.57 20.98
N GLN A 105 -21.13 -21.55 21.46
CA GLN A 105 -22.53 -21.29 21.12
C GLN A 105 -22.68 -20.49 19.82
N ASP A 106 -21.67 -19.70 19.44
CA ASP A 106 -21.66 -18.86 18.23
C ASP A 106 -20.36 -19.08 17.43
N ASP A 107 -20.44 -18.97 16.10
CA ASP A 107 -19.24 -19.02 15.27
C ASP A 107 -18.34 -17.79 15.47
N THR A 108 -17.06 -17.91 15.12
CA THR A 108 -16.09 -16.80 15.27
C THR A 108 -16.55 -15.52 14.56
N GLY A 109 -17.25 -15.65 13.43
CA GLY A 109 -17.81 -14.52 12.69
C GLY A 109 -18.95 -13.83 13.42
N ALA A 110 -19.83 -14.58 14.09
CA ALA A 110 -20.88 -14.03 14.95
C ALA A 110 -20.29 -13.25 16.12
N TYR A 111 -19.24 -13.79 16.77
CA TYR A 111 -18.49 -13.06 17.80
C TYR A 111 -17.93 -11.73 17.27
N TRP A 112 -17.31 -11.70 16.07
CA TRP A 112 -16.80 -10.44 15.52
C TRP A 112 -17.89 -9.43 15.17
N ARG A 113 -19.04 -9.90 14.68
CA ARG A 113 -20.18 -9.01 14.38
C ARG A 113 -20.82 -8.46 15.66
N SER A 114 -20.74 -9.17 16.79
CA SER A 114 -21.27 -8.70 18.08
C SER A 114 -20.67 -7.36 18.55
N TRP A 115 -19.45 -7.02 18.11
CA TRP A 115 -18.80 -5.74 18.44
C TRP A 115 -19.51 -4.50 17.88
N TYR A 116 -20.41 -4.69 16.92
CA TYR A 116 -21.23 -3.61 16.36
C TYR A 116 -22.58 -3.48 17.06
N ASP A 117 -22.93 -4.39 17.98
CA ASP A 117 -24.17 -4.34 18.78
C ASP A 117 -25.40 -3.92 17.96
N SER A 118 -25.54 -4.51 16.77
CA SER A 118 -26.62 -4.24 15.83
C SER A 118 -27.15 -5.57 15.28
N PRO A 119 -28.41 -5.94 15.55
CA PRO A 119 -28.98 -7.19 15.08
C PRO A 119 -29.17 -7.23 13.56
N THR A 120 -29.30 -6.06 12.90
CA THR A 120 -29.48 -5.91 11.45
C THR A 120 -28.18 -5.61 10.72
N PHE A 121 -27.03 -5.81 11.36
CA PHE A 121 -25.74 -5.34 10.85
C PHE A 121 -25.43 -5.87 9.43
N VAL A 122 -25.76 -7.12 9.13
CA VAL A 122 -25.46 -7.71 7.81
C VAL A 122 -26.36 -7.08 6.73
N GLU A 123 -27.64 -6.88 7.03
CA GLU A 123 -28.61 -6.24 6.15
C GLU A 123 -28.26 -4.76 5.91
N ASP A 124 -27.86 -4.04 6.96
CA ASP A 124 -27.44 -2.63 6.88
C ASP A 124 -26.24 -2.47 5.94
N LEU A 125 -25.26 -3.39 6.01
CA LEU A 125 -24.09 -3.40 5.14
C LEU A 125 -24.44 -3.67 3.67
N GLU A 126 -25.34 -4.63 3.40
CA GLU A 126 -25.80 -4.91 2.03
C GLU A 126 -26.55 -3.71 1.45
N HIS A 127 -27.39 -3.05 2.25
CA HIS A 127 -28.09 -1.83 1.84
C HIS A 127 -27.12 -0.67 1.53
N LEU A 128 -26.11 -0.46 2.37
CA LEU A 128 -25.05 0.53 2.11
C LEU A 128 -24.27 0.20 0.83
N TYR A 129 -23.95 -1.08 0.60
CA TYR A 129 -23.24 -1.49 -0.60
C TYR A 129 -24.06 -1.20 -1.86
N HIS A 130 -25.36 -1.53 -1.87
CA HIS A 130 -26.23 -1.26 -3.02
C HIS A 130 -26.40 0.23 -3.33
N GLN A 131 -26.31 1.12 -2.33
CA GLN A 131 -26.31 2.56 -2.59
C GLN A 131 -25.06 3.03 -3.34
N VAL A 132 -23.90 2.42 -3.06
CA VAL A 132 -22.62 2.81 -3.68
C VAL A 132 -22.32 2.03 -4.96
N GLU A 133 -22.96 0.87 -5.15
CA GLU A 133 -22.79 0.01 -6.32
C GLU A 133 -22.90 0.75 -7.66
N PRO A 134 -23.89 1.64 -7.91
CA PRO A 134 -23.96 2.40 -9.17
C PRO A 134 -22.71 3.24 -9.47
N LEU A 135 -22.10 3.85 -8.44
CA LEU A 135 -20.87 4.61 -8.59
C LEU A 135 -19.68 3.69 -8.88
N TYR A 136 -19.59 2.56 -8.19
CA TYR A 136 -18.56 1.55 -8.45
C TYR A 136 -18.65 0.97 -9.87
N LEU A 137 -19.85 0.65 -10.36
CA LEU A 137 -20.05 0.11 -11.71
C LEU A 137 -19.61 1.09 -12.80
N ASN A 138 -19.86 2.39 -12.59
CA ASN A 138 -19.40 3.43 -13.52
C ASN A 138 -17.88 3.60 -13.49
N LEU A 139 -17.28 3.56 -12.29
CA LEU A 139 -15.82 3.61 -12.15
C LEU A 139 -15.16 2.38 -12.81
N HIS A 140 -15.70 1.18 -12.55
CA HIS A 140 -15.23 -0.08 -13.12
C HIS A 140 -15.25 -0.06 -14.66
N ALA A 141 -16.35 0.36 -15.27
CA ALA A 141 -16.48 0.43 -16.72
C ALA A 141 -15.45 1.41 -17.34
N TYR A 142 -15.27 2.58 -16.72
CA TYR A 142 -14.29 3.58 -17.16
C TYR A 142 -12.85 3.04 -17.07
N VAL A 143 -12.50 2.42 -15.94
CA VAL A 143 -11.18 1.79 -15.72
C VAL A 143 -10.95 0.66 -16.70
N ARG A 144 -11.96 -0.19 -16.94
CA ARG A 144 -11.88 -1.30 -17.90
C ARG A 144 -11.60 -0.80 -19.31
N ARG A 145 -12.22 0.30 -19.74
CA ARG A 145 -11.90 0.94 -21.03
C ARG A 145 -10.48 1.46 -21.07
N ALA A 146 -10.00 2.12 -20.01
CA ALA A 146 -8.63 2.61 -19.95
C ALA A 146 -7.60 1.45 -20.05
N LEU A 147 -7.84 0.35 -19.34
CA LEU A 147 -7.03 -0.87 -19.43
C LEU A 147 -7.10 -1.51 -20.81
N HIS A 148 -8.27 -1.52 -21.45
CA HIS A 148 -8.44 -2.01 -22.81
C HIS A 148 -7.58 -1.24 -23.81
N ARG A 149 -7.54 0.10 -23.72
CA ARG A 149 -6.65 0.94 -24.56
C ARG A 149 -5.17 0.59 -24.40
N ARG A 150 -4.76 0.11 -23.22
CA ARG A 150 -3.36 -0.24 -22.92
C ARG A 150 -3.00 -1.68 -23.28
N TYR A 151 -3.84 -2.65 -22.93
CA TYR A 151 -3.54 -4.08 -23.02
C TYR A 151 -4.23 -4.78 -24.20
N GLY A 152 -5.16 -4.10 -24.87
CA GLY A 152 -5.89 -4.58 -26.06
C GLY A 152 -6.95 -5.65 -25.77
N ASP A 153 -7.72 -5.98 -26.82
CA ASP A 153 -8.82 -6.95 -26.79
C ASP A 153 -8.39 -8.35 -26.34
N LYS A 154 -7.12 -8.70 -26.58
CA LYS A 154 -6.58 -10.02 -26.18
C LYS A 154 -6.67 -10.22 -24.67
N TYR A 155 -6.41 -9.18 -23.89
CA TYR A 155 -6.25 -9.28 -22.44
C TYR A 155 -7.34 -8.57 -21.65
N ILE A 156 -8.22 -7.80 -22.30
CA ILE A 156 -9.33 -7.10 -21.66
C ILE A 156 -10.59 -7.29 -22.50
N ASN A 157 -11.64 -7.85 -21.89
CA ASN A 157 -12.97 -7.90 -22.47
C ASN A 157 -13.82 -6.76 -21.91
N LEU A 158 -14.30 -5.87 -22.78
CA LEU A 158 -15.11 -4.70 -22.43
C LEU A 158 -16.48 -5.03 -21.82
N ARG A 159 -16.93 -6.29 -21.89
CA ARG A 159 -18.18 -6.79 -21.27
C ARG A 159 -17.92 -7.82 -20.17
N GLY A 160 -16.65 -8.09 -19.86
CA GLY A 160 -16.22 -9.08 -18.89
C GLY A 160 -15.60 -8.47 -17.63
N PRO A 161 -15.20 -9.33 -16.67
CA PRO A 161 -14.46 -8.91 -15.49
C PRO A 161 -13.01 -8.50 -15.81
N ILE A 162 -12.42 -7.62 -15.00
CA ILE A 162 -11.03 -7.15 -15.16
C ILE A 162 -10.06 -8.20 -14.59
N PRO A 163 -8.95 -8.54 -15.27
CA PRO A 163 -7.92 -9.40 -14.69
C PRO A 163 -7.30 -8.81 -13.42
N ALA A 164 -7.34 -9.56 -12.31
CA ALA A 164 -7.07 -9.04 -10.96
C ALA A 164 -5.63 -8.49 -10.72
N HIS A 165 -4.68 -8.82 -11.59
CA HIS A 165 -3.28 -8.41 -11.49
C HIS A 165 -2.97 -7.07 -12.19
N LEU A 166 -3.96 -6.45 -12.85
CA LEU A 166 -3.76 -5.22 -13.63
C LEU A 166 -4.16 -3.95 -12.89
N LEU A 167 -4.57 -4.05 -11.63
CA LEU A 167 -5.24 -2.98 -10.88
C LEU A 167 -4.32 -2.21 -9.93
N GLY A 168 -3.00 -2.20 -10.19
CA GLY A 168 -2.03 -1.37 -9.47
C GLY A 168 -1.71 -1.83 -8.05
N ASP A 169 -2.33 -2.92 -7.59
CA ASP A 169 -2.18 -3.50 -6.25
C ASP A 169 -2.19 -5.04 -6.33
N MET A 170 -1.55 -5.70 -5.37
CA MET A 170 -1.47 -7.17 -5.31
C MET A 170 -2.85 -7.83 -5.20
N TRP A 171 -3.80 -7.16 -4.54
CA TRP A 171 -5.16 -7.65 -4.29
C TRP A 171 -6.23 -6.87 -5.05
N ALA A 172 -5.87 -5.93 -5.92
CA ALA A 172 -6.80 -5.02 -6.58
C ALA A 172 -7.73 -4.29 -5.58
N GLN A 173 -7.25 -3.99 -4.37
CA GLN A 173 -8.06 -3.33 -3.35
C GLN A 173 -8.10 -1.81 -3.51
N SER A 174 -7.07 -1.24 -4.12
CA SER A 174 -6.93 0.18 -4.43
C SER A 174 -6.33 0.31 -5.82
N TRP A 175 -6.84 1.24 -6.62
CA TRP A 175 -6.50 1.39 -8.04
C TRP A 175 -5.79 2.71 -8.33
N ASP A 176 -5.40 3.46 -7.30
CA ASP A 176 -4.76 4.78 -7.36
C ASP A 176 -3.42 4.75 -8.12
N ASN A 177 -2.66 3.65 -8.04
CA ASN A 177 -1.44 3.43 -8.82
C ASN A 177 -1.66 3.36 -10.35
N LEU A 178 -2.92 3.27 -10.81
CA LEU A 178 -3.27 3.31 -12.23
C LEU A 178 -3.66 4.69 -12.73
N TYR A 179 -3.67 5.70 -11.85
CA TYR A 179 -4.18 7.03 -12.18
C TYR A 179 -3.53 7.61 -13.44
N ASP A 180 -2.23 7.38 -13.63
CA ASP A 180 -1.44 7.78 -14.80
C ASP A 180 -2.03 7.31 -16.14
N LEU A 181 -2.66 6.14 -16.18
CA LEU A 181 -3.24 5.56 -17.40
C LEU A 181 -4.62 6.13 -17.76
N MET A 182 -5.27 6.83 -16.83
CA MET A 182 -6.68 7.16 -16.92
C MET A 182 -7.00 8.58 -16.46
N VAL A 183 -6.00 9.46 -16.43
CA VAL A 183 -6.20 10.88 -16.14
C VAL A 183 -7.18 11.49 -17.16
N PRO A 184 -8.34 12.01 -16.73
CA PRO A 184 -9.33 12.61 -17.61
C PRO A 184 -8.78 13.80 -18.40
N PHE A 185 -8.06 14.69 -17.70
CA PHE A 185 -7.53 15.94 -18.24
C PHE A 185 -6.01 16.01 -17.99
N PRO A 186 -5.17 15.41 -18.87
CA PRO A 186 -3.73 15.28 -18.64
C PRO A 186 -2.95 16.61 -18.72
N ASN A 187 -3.57 17.67 -19.27
CA ASN A 187 -2.95 18.99 -19.38
C ASN A 187 -2.97 19.78 -18.05
N LYS A 188 -3.62 19.25 -17.00
CA LYS A 188 -3.68 19.88 -15.68
C LYS A 188 -2.52 19.43 -14.77
N PRO A 189 -2.19 20.21 -13.72
CA PRO A 189 -1.15 19.84 -12.78
C PRO A 189 -1.38 18.44 -12.18
N SER A 190 -0.29 17.69 -12.02
CA SER A 190 -0.36 16.38 -11.35
C SER A 190 -0.76 16.54 -9.89
N LEU A 191 -1.69 15.70 -9.45
CA LEU A 191 -2.12 15.59 -8.07
C LEU A 191 -1.25 14.63 -7.26
N ASP A 192 -0.27 13.98 -7.87
CA ASP A 192 0.75 13.21 -7.16
C ASP A 192 1.96 14.10 -6.84
N VAL A 193 2.08 14.43 -5.56
CA VAL A 193 3.15 15.28 -5.02
C VAL A 193 4.41 14.51 -4.63
N THR A 194 4.47 13.20 -4.89
CA THR A 194 5.65 12.36 -4.56
C THR A 194 6.95 12.95 -5.10
N SER A 195 6.95 13.39 -6.36
CA SER A 195 8.14 14.00 -6.97
C SER A 195 8.53 15.33 -6.30
N ASN A 196 7.55 16.10 -5.81
CA ASN A 196 7.79 17.37 -5.11
C ASN A 196 8.33 17.12 -3.70
N MET A 197 7.82 16.11 -2.98
CA MET A 197 8.35 15.68 -1.68
C MET A 197 9.83 15.31 -1.80
N VAL A 198 10.20 14.50 -2.80
CA VAL A 198 11.59 14.09 -3.05
C VAL A 198 12.47 15.30 -3.42
N LYS A 199 12.01 16.17 -4.33
CA LYS A 199 12.76 17.39 -4.72
C LYS A 199 13.01 18.33 -3.54
N LYS A 200 12.06 18.43 -2.61
CA LYS A 200 12.18 19.24 -1.38
C LYS A 200 12.98 18.57 -0.28
N GLY A 201 13.49 17.35 -0.50
CA GLY A 201 14.29 16.62 0.49
C GLY A 201 13.47 16.15 1.69
N TRP A 202 12.18 15.87 1.51
CA TRP A 202 11.36 15.29 2.57
C TRP A 202 11.95 13.96 3.04
N ASN A 203 11.96 13.75 4.35
CA ASN A 203 12.31 12.48 4.98
C ASN A 203 11.12 11.95 5.78
N VAL A 204 11.23 10.70 6.25
CA VAL A 204 10.13 10.05 6.98
C VAL A 204 9.77 10.81 8.25
N THR A 205 10.76 11.28 9.01
CA THR A 205 10.49 12.06 10.23
C THR A 205 9.67 13.32 9.93
N HIS A 206 9.95 14.00 8.82
CA HIS A 206 9.21 15.18 8.41
C HIS A 206 7.75 14.84 8.06
N MET A 207 7.48 13.72 7.39
CA MET A 207 6.11 13.27 7.12
C MET A 207 5.28 13.09 8.40
N PHE A 208 5.87 12.43 9.41
CA PHE A 208 5.23 12.25 10.72
C PHE A 208 5.07 13.59 11.47
N ARG A 209 6.01 14.53 11.34
CA ARG A 209 5.89 15.87 11.96
C ARG A 209 4.81 16.72 11.32
N VAL A 210 4.66 16.67 10.00
CA VAL A 210 3.57 17.33 9.27
C VAL A 210 2.22 16.76 9.72
N ALA A 211 2.12 15.44 9.89
CA ALA A 211 0.92 14.82 10.42
C ALA A 211 0.62 15.25 11.87
N GLU A 212 1.63 15.23 12.76
CA GLU A 212 1.49 15.74 14.14
C GLU A 212 1.00 17.19 14.16
N GLU A 213 1.57 18.05 13.31
CA GLU A 213 1.20 19.45 13.18
C GLU A 213 -0.29 19.59 12.81
N PHE A 214 -0.77 18.81 11.83
CA PHE A 214 -2.18 18.79 11.47
C PHE A 214 -3.07 18.48 12.68
N PHE A 215 -2.77 17.42 13.46
CA PHE A 215 -3.54 17.10 14.67
C PHE A 215 -3.50 18.25 15.68
N THR A 216 -2.32 18.80 15.96
CA THR A 216 -2.20 19.91 16.93
C THR A 216 -2.88 21.19 16.47
N SER A 217 -2.98 21.44 15.15
CA SER A 217 -3.72 22.58 14.57
C SER A 217 -5.21 22.54 14.93
N LEU A 218 -5.77 21.34 15.11
CA LEU A 218 -7.16 21.12 15.54
C LEU A 218 -7.34 21.28 17.06
N GLY A 219 -6.28 21.57 17.82
CA GLY A 219 -6.31 21.57 19.29
C GLY A 219 -6.36 20.16 19.89
N LEU A 220 -5.87 19.17 19.15
CA LEU A 220 -5.69 17.80 19.62
C LEU A 220 -4.30 17.63 20.27
N LEU A 221 -4.09 16.49 20.95
CA LEU A 221 -2.84 16.19 21.65
C LEU A 221 -1.67 15.97 20.68
N PRO A 222 -0.46 16.47 20.99
CA PRO A 222 0.77 16.12 20.25
C PRO A 222 1.23 14.69 20.57
N MET A 223 2.14 14.15 19.77
CA MET A 223 2.72 12.83 20.05
C MET A 223 3.71 12.91 21.21
N PRO A 224 3.65 11.98 22.19
CA PRO A 224 4.53 12.02 23.36
C PRO A 224 6.01 11.75 23.00
N PRO A 225 6.98 12.19 23.82
CA PRO A 225 8.41 11.93 23.55
C PRO A 225 8.77 10.45 23.38
N GLU A 226 8.08 9.56 24.11
CA GLU A 226 8.23 8.11 24.01
C GLU A 226 7.89 7.57 22.62
N PHE A 227 6.87 8.16 21.96
CA PHE A 227 6.48 7.79 20.60
C PHE A 227 7.63 7.99 19.62
N TRP A 228 8.27 9.16 19.64
CA TRP A 228 9.37 9.50 18.74
C TRP A 228 10.62 8.67 19.00
N THR A 229 10.87 8.33 20.26
CA THR A 229 12.08 7.60 20.66
C THR A 229 11.98 6.10 20.38
N ARG A 230 10.76 5.53 20.40
CA ARG A 230 10.57 4.06 20.42
C ARG A 230 9.82 3.49 19.22
N SER A 231 9.22 4.33 18.37
CA SER A 231 8.54 3.87 17.15
C SER A 231 9.52 3.40 16.08
N MET A 232 9.06 2.47 15.24
CA MET A 232 9.78 2.04 14.04
C MET A 232 9.13 2.73 12.84
N LEU A 233 9.61 3.92 12.50
CA LEU A 233 9.07 4.73 11.40
C LEU A 233 9.73 4.37 10.04
N GLU A 234 10.90 3.77 10.08
CA GLU A 234 11.66 3.32 8.91
C GLU A 234 12.04 1.85 9.05
N LYS A 235 12.28 1.16 7.92
CA LYS A 235 12.81 -0.20 7.97
C LYS A 235 14.25 -0.18 8.47
N PRO A 236 14.61 -1.02 9.47
CA PRO A 236 16.00 -1.16 9.91
C PRO A 236 16.93 -1.60 8.77
N THR A 237 18.11 -0.97 8.68
CA THR A 237 19.13 -1.26 7.65
C THR A 237 20.16 -2.30 8.10
N ASP A 238 20.05 -2.80 9.33
CA ASP A 238 20.94 -3.79 9.96
C ASP A 238 20.62 -5.26 9.58
N GLY A 239 19.76 -5.47 8.59
CA GLY A 239 19.40 -6.79 8.08
C GLY A 239 18.34 -7.54 8.88
N ARG A 240 17.82 -6.97 9.98
CA ARG A 240 16.72 -7.56 10.75
C ARG A 240 15.48 -7.73 9.88
N GLN A 241 14.78 -8.86 10.08
CA GLN A 241 13.47 -9.10 9.47
C GLN A 241 12.39 -8.50 10.37
N VAL A 242 11.50 -7.71 9.79
CA VAL A 242 10.40 -7.03 10.50
C VAL A 242 9.11 -7.16 9.70
N VAL A 243 7.98 -7.14 10.40
CA VAL A 243 6.66 -7.05 9.75
C VAL A 243 6.44 -5.61 9.32
N CYS A 244 6.43 -5.34 8.02
CA CYS A 244 6.39 -3.97 7.50
C CYS A 244 5.00 -3.35 7.34
N HIS A 245 3.95 -4.17 7.33
CA HIS A 245 2.57 -3.68 7.31
C HIS A 245 2.36 -2.65 8.43
N ALA A 246 1.86 -1.47 8.07
CA ALA A 246 1.63 -0.36 8.98
C ALA A 246 0.70 -0.79 10.13
N SER A 247 0.97 -0.28 11.32
CA SER A 247 0.19 -0.57 12.52
C SER A 247 0.54 0.40 13.65
N ALA A 248 -0.47 0.81 14.40
CA ALA A 248 -0.35 1.58 15.62
C ALA A 248 -0.57 0.69 16.85
N TRP A 249 0.11 1.02 17.95
CA TRP A 249 0.21 0.18 19.14
C TRP A 249 0.00 0.99 20.41
N ASP A 250 -0.99 0.58 21.22
CA ASP A 250 -1.15 0.98 22.62
C ASP A 250 -0.56 -0.12 23.53
N PHE A 251 0.40 0.25 24.39
CA PHE A 251 1.01 -0.67 25.36
C PHE A 251 0.24 -0.73 26.70
N TYR A 252 -0.95 -0.12 26.76
CA TYR A 252 -1.91 -0.12 27.85
C TYR A 252 -1.44 0.51 29.17
N ASN A 253 -0.22 1.05 29.20
CA ASN A 253 0.37 1.74 30.36
C ASN A 253 0.10 3.26 30.39
N ARG A 254 -0.72 3.77 29.46
CA ARG A 254 -1.11 5.19 29.31
C ARG A 254 0.01 6.15 28.90
N LYS A 255 1.20 5.65 28.58
CA LYS A 255 2.38 6.45 28.24
C LYS A 255 3.04 6.05 26.93
N ASP A 256 3.15 4.74 26.69
CA ASP A 256 3.89 4.18 25.56
C ASP A 256 2.93 3.85 24.42
N PHE A 257 3.00 4.66 23.37
CA PHE A 257 2.24 4.52 22.13
C PHE A 257 3.22 4.57 20.98
N ARG A 258 3.09 3.66 20.00
CA ARG A 258 4.08 3.52 18.92
C ARG A 258 3.44 3.24 17.58
N ILE A 259 4.15 3.61 16.51
CA ILE A 259 3.86 3.16 15.15
C ILE A 259 4.99 2.24 14.68
N LYS A 260 4.60 1.21 13.91
CA LYS A 260 5.51 0.31 13.21
C LYS A 260 5.13 0.29 11.73
N GLN A 261 5.85 1.07 10.93
CA GLN A 261 5.64 1.25 9.49
C GLN A 261 6.99 1.30 8.76
N CYS A 262 7.08 0.65 7.60
CA CYS A 262 8.25 0.75 6.73
C CYS A 262 8.06 1.90 5.74
N THR A 263 8.01 3.14 6.24
CA THR A 263 7.59 4.32 5.49
C THR A 263 8.53 4.64 4.33
N ARG A 264 7.94 5.04 3.20
CA ARG A 264 8.63 5.56 2.02
C ARG A 264 8.17 6.99 1.75
N VAL A 265 9.00 7.79 1.10
CA VAL A 265 8.68 9.19 0.80
C VAL A 265 7.81 9.27 -0.45
N THR A 266 6.52 8.99 -0.29
CA THR A 266 5.50 9.02 -1.34
C THR A 266 4.18 9.57 -0.79
N MET A 267 3.31 10.05 -1.68
CA MET A 267 2.02 10.64 -1.28
C MET A 267 1.08 9.62 -0.61
N ASP A 268 1.02 8.38 -1.10
CA ASP A 268 0.22 7.30 -0.48
C ASP A 268 0.68 7.00 0.95
N GLN A 269 1.99 7.04 1.18
CA GLN A 269 2.57 6.85 2.50
C GLN A 269 2.30 8.05 3.41
N LEU A 270 2.20 9.27 2.87
CA LEU A 270 1.79 10.44 3.66
C LEU A 270 0.35 10.26 4.18
N SER A 271 -0.58 9.80 3.34
CA SER A 271 -1.93 9.45 3.79
C SER A 271 -1.91 8.33 4.83
N THR A 272 -1.09 7.30 4.63
CA THR A 272 -0.93 6.19 5.60
C THR A 272 -0.38 6.68 6.94
N VAL A 273 0.56 7.63 6.94
CA VAL A 273 1.08 8.24 8.18
C VAL A 273 -0.03 8.95 8.96
N HIS A 274 -0.93 9.68 8.28
CA HIS A 274 -2.10 10.30 8.92
C HIS A 274 -3.09 9.25 9.44
N HIS A 275 -3.29 8.16 8.69
CA HIS A 275 -4.11 7.03 9.12
C HIS A 275 -3.63 6.46 10.46
N GLU A 276 -2.36 6.05 10.53
CA GLU A 276 -1.77 5.43 11.71
C GLU A 276 -1.67 6.41 12.90
N MET A 277 -1.35 7.69 12.65
CA MET A 277 -1.39 8.71 13.70
C MET A 277 -2.80 8.96 14.21
N GLY A 278 -3.84 8.74 13.40
CA GLY A 278 -5.24 8.79 13.83
C GLY A 278 -5.55 7.73 14.90
N HIS A 279 -5.02 6.52 14.74
CA HIS A 279 -5.10 5.49 15.79
C HIS A 279 -4.38 5.93 17.07
N VAL A 280 -3.16 6.46 16.96
CA VAL A 280 -2.41 6.97 18.13
C VAL A 280 -3.19 8.08 18.82
N GLN A 281 -3.83 8.95 18.05
CA GLN A 281 -4.65 10.00 18.60
C GLN A 281 -5.85 9.46 19.37
N TYR A 282 -6.49 8.41 18.87
CA TYR A 282 -7.55 7.73 19.61
C TYR A 282 -7.02 7.16 20.94
N TYR A 283 -5.86 6.48 20.92
CA TYR A 283 -5.21 5.96 22.13
C TYR A 283 -4.99 7.05 23.18
N LEU A 284 -4.45 8.20 22.75
CA LEU A 284 -4.15 9.32 23.63
C LEU A 284 -5.41 9.91 24.29
N GLN A 285 -6.55 9.92 23.60
CA GLN A 285 -7.79 10.52 24.11
C GLN A 285 -8.49 9.66 25.17
N TYR A 286 -8.53 8.34 24.99
CA TYR A 286 -9.17 7.43 25.95
C TYR A 286 -8.20 6.75 26.93
N LYS A 287 -6.90 7.11 26.95
CA LYS A 287 -5.89 6.46 27.79
C LYS A 287 -6.23 6.41 29.28
N ASP A 288 -7.11 7.28 29.76
CA ASP A 288 -7.53 7.34 31.17
C ASP A 288 -8.79 6.52 31.47
N GLN A 289 -9.48 6.01 30.45
CA GLN A 289 -10.56 5.04 30.61
C GLN A 289 -10.05 3.71 31.22
N PRO A 290 -10.93 2.91 31.85
CA PRO A 290 -10.63 1.52 32.19
C PRO A 290 -10.13 0.76 30.96
N VAL A 291 -9.13 -0.11 31.13
CA VAL A 291 -8.46 -0.81 30.03
C VAL A 291 -9.43 -1.53 29.07
N SER A 292 -10.49 -2.13 29.61
CA SER A 292 -11.54 -2.81 28.85
C SER A 292 -12.36 -1.89 27.94
N LEU A 293 -12.35 -0.57 28.20
CA LEU A 293 -13.08 0.45 27.43
C LEU A 293 -12.17 1.25 26.49
N ARG A 294 -10.88 0.90 26.41
CA ARG A 294 -9.87 1.55 25.54
C ARG A 294 -9.91 0.95 24.13
N GLN A 295 -11.05 1.09 23.49
CA GLN A 295 -11.26 0.71 22.10
C GLN A 295 -12.06 1.82 21.41
N GLY A 296 -12.13 1.79 20.08
CA GLY A 296 -13.08 2.67 19.38
C GLY A 296 -14.51 2.31 19.76
N ALA A 297 -15.46 3.24 19.58
CA ALA A 297 -16.87 2.98 19.90
C ALA A 297 -17.39 1.71 19.18
N ASN A 298 -16.94 1.51 17.95
CA ASN A 298 -16.84 0.20 17.31
C ASN A 298 -15.49 0.14 16.52
N PRO A 299 -15.09 -1.02 15.97
CA PRO A 299 -13.83 -1.13 15.23
C PRO A 299 -13.73 -0.19 14.01
N GLY A 300 -14.85 0.13 13.35
CA GLY A 300 -14.89 1.03 12.20
C GLY A 300 -14.59 2.49 12.55
N PHE A 301 -14.94 2.94 13.76
CA PHE A 301 -14.52 4.26 14.25
C PHE A 301 -13.00 4.37 14.27
N HIS A 302 -12.30 3.35 14.76
CA HIS A 302 -10.85 3.40 14.90
C HIS A 302 -10.13 3.62 13.57
N GLU A 303 -10.64 2.96 12.53
CA GLU A 303 -10.14 3.04 11.15
C GLU A 303 -10.58 4.33 10.44
N ALA A 304 -11.71 4.94 10.82
CA ALA A 304 -12.24 6.14 10.17
C ALA A 304 -11.48 7.41 10.53
N ILE A 305 -11.05 7.55 11.79
CA ILE A 305 -10.52 8.82 12.31
C ILE A 305 -9.26 9.26 11.56
N GLY A 306 -8.31 8.34 11.34
CA GLY A 306 -7.10 8.65 10.59
C GLY A 306 -7.39 9.01 9.13
N ASP A 307 -8.34 8.32 8.51
CA ASP A 307 -8.77 8.57 7.13
C ASP A 307 -9.48 9.92 6.95
N VAL A 308 -10.28 10.35 7.93
CA VAL A 308 -10.97 11.66 7.90
C VAL A 308 -9.97 12.81 7.75
N LEU A 309 -8.84 12.73 8.44
CA LEU A 309 -7.80 13.74 8.33
C LEU A 309 -7.06 13.63 7.00
N ALA A 310 -6.77 12.40 6.55
CA ALA A 310 -6.15 12.17 5.25
C ALA A 310 -6.98 12.77 4.09
N LEU A 311 -8.33 12.78 4.19
CA LEU A 311 -9.21 13.44 3.21
C LEU A 311 -8.97 14.96 3.10
N SER A 312 -8.74 15.65 4.22
CA SER A 312 -8.40 17.08 4.21
C SER A 312 -6.97 17.34 3.73
N VAL A 313 -6.03 16.48 4.13
CA VAL A 313 -4.62 16.58 3.74
C VAL A 313 -4.41 16.36 2.26
N SER A 314 -5.19 15.47 1.63
CA SER A 314 -5.10 15.19 0.20
C SER A 314 -5.65 16.30 -0.69
N THR A 315 -6.34 17.30 -0.12
CA THR A 315 -6.91 18.39 -0.93
C THR A 315 -5.81 19.23 -1.58
N PRO A 316 -5.99 19.69 -2.83
CA PRO A 316 -5.04 20.59 -3.47
C PRO A 316 -4.78 21.87 -2.65
N ALA A 317 -5.81 22.39 -1.97
CA ALA A 317 -5.69 23.55 -1.10
C ALA A 317 -4.74 23.28 0.08
N HIS A 318 -4.84 22.13 0.73
CA HIS A 318 -3.94 21.76 1.83
C HIS A 318 -2.51 21.49 1.32
N LEU A 319 -2.37 20.72 0.24
CA LEU A 319 -1.07 20.43 -0.38
C LEU A 319 -0.32 21.71 -0.78
N TYR A 320 -1.03 22.76 -1.20
CA TYR A 320 -0.45 24.08 -1.45
C TYR A 320 0.01 24.77 -0.15
N LYS A 321 -0.80 24.75 0.92
CA LYS A 321 -0.44 25.33 2.23
C LYS A 321 0.84 24.73 2.81
N ILE A 322 1.02 23.41 2.67
CA ILE A 322 2.24 22.71 3.12
C ILE A 322 3.38 22.75 2.09
N GLY A 323 3.21 23.51 1.00
CA GLY A 323 4.24 23.77 0.00
C GLY A 323 4.57 22.57 -0.88
N LEU A 324 3.67 21.61 -1.05
CA LEU A 324 3.83 20.47 -1.96
C LEU A 324 3.23 20.70 -3.37
N LEU A 325 2.39 21.72 -3.52
CA LEU A 325 1.91 22.22 -4.81
C LEU A 325 2.28 23.70 -4.97
N ASP A 326 2.66 24.09 -6.18
CA ASP A 326 3.04 25.48 -6.50
C ASP A 326 1.84 26.37 -6.86
N ASN A 327 0.73 25.77 -7.31
CA ASN A 327 -0.50 26.48 -7.66
C ASN A 327 -1.72 25.60 -7.36
N VAL A 328 -2.84 26.24 -7.02
CA VAL A 328 -4.14 25.58 -6.84
C VAL A 328 -5.03 25.95 -8.01
N SER A 329 -5.26 25.00 -8.92
CA SER A 329 -6.31 25.16 -9.92
C SER A 329 -7.67 24.92 -9.28
N ASN A 330 -8.61 25.83 -9.51
CA ASN A 330 -9.98 25.74 -9.01
C ASN A 330 -10.96 25.66 -10.20
N ASP A 331 -10.73 24.68 -11.07
CA ASP A 331 -11.54 24.43 -12.26
C ASP A 331 -12.10 23.01 -12.25
N MET A 332 -13.20 22.82 -12.98
CA MET A 332 -13.92 21.55 -13.04
C MET A 332 -13.02 20.39 -13.48
N GLU A 333 -12.11 20.61 -14.44
CA GLU A 333 -11.23 19.57 -14.95
C GLU A 333 -10.27 19.07 -13.87
N SER A 334 -9.73 19.98 -13.05
CA SER A 334 -8.88 19.66 -11.90
C SER A 334 -9.67 18.96 -10.79
N ASP A 335 -10.90 19.38 -10.53
CA ASP A 335 -11.79 18.72 -9.56
C ASP A 335 -12.11 17.28 -9.97
N ILE A 336 -12.42 17.05 -11.25
CA ILE A 336 -12.67 15.71 -11.78
C ILE A 336 -11.42 14.84 -11.72
N ASN A 337 -10.25 15.40 -12.06
CA ASN A 337 -8.96 14.71 -11.90
C ASN A 337 -8.74 14.28 -10.44
N TYR A 338 -9.04 15.14 -9.47
CA TYR A 338 -8.89 14.84 -8.04
C TYR A 338 -9.89 13.79 -7.57
N LEU A 339 -11.16 13.99 -7.87
CA LEU A 339 -12.21 13.09 -7.47
C LEU A 339 -12.05 11.69 -8.10
N LEU A 340 -11.55 11.58 -9.33
CA LEU A 340 -11.24 10.28 -9.91
C LEU A 340 -10.11 9.59 -9.14
N LYS A 341 -9.02 10.30 -8.83
CA LYS A 341 -7.92 9.75 -8.02
C LYS A 341 -8.44 9.24 -6.68
N MET A 342 -9.27 10.03 -6.00
CA MET A 342 -9.90 9.65 -4.74
C MET A 342 -10.87 8.47 -4.92
N ALA A 343 -11.59 8.37 -6.04
CA ALA A 343 -12.51 7.27 -6.31
C ALA A 343 -11.76 5.95 -6.54
N LEU A 344 -10.60 5.99 -7.22
CA LEU A 344 -9.73 4.83 -7.39
C LEU A 344 -9.18 4.29 -6.07
N GLU A 345 -9.07 5.13 -5.04
CA GLU A 345 -8.68 4.72 -3.69
C GLU A 345 -9.89 4.27 -2.85
N LYS A 346 -10.91 5.14 -2.74
CA LYS A 346 -12.02 4.96 -1.80
C LYS A 346 -13.16 4.11 -2.34
N ILE A 347 -13.63 4.37 -3.57
CA ILE A 347 -14.76 3.64 -4.15
C ILE A 347 -14.34 2.24 -4.60
N ALA A 348 -13.16 2.10 -5.20
CA ALA A 348 -12.64 0.79 -5.63
C ALA A 348 -12.45 -0.19 -4.47
N PHE A 349 -12.19 0.33 -3.26
CA PHE A 349 -11.99 -0.48 -2.06
C PHE A 349 -13.28 -1.08 -1.51
N LEU A 350 -14.40 -0.36 -1.56
CA LEU A 350 -15.66 -0.78 -0.92
C LEU A 350 -16.10 -2.23 -1.23
N PRO A 351 -16.16 -2.70 -2.50
CA PRO A 351 -16.49 -4.10 -2.77
C PRO A 351 -15.49 -5.08 -2.17
N PHE A 352 -14.19 -4.73 -2.13
CA PHE A 352 -13.19 -5.56 -1.48
C PHE A 352 -13.32 -5.57 0.05
N GLY A 353 -13.51 -4.39 0.65
CA GLY A 353 -13.79 -4.21 2.07
C GLY A 353 -14.98 -5.03 2.54
N TYR A 354 -16.00 -5.15 1.69
CA TYR A 354 -17.21 -5.90 1.97
C TYR A 354 -17.04 -7.43 1.82
N LEU A 355 -16.47 -7.87 0.69
CA LEU A 355 -16.45 -9.30 0.36
C LEU A 355 -15.51 -10.15 1.23
N VAL A 356 -14.45 -9.56 1.79
CA VAL A 356 -13.44 -10.32 2.56
C VAL A 356 -14.05 -10.94 3.79
N ASP A 357 -14.81 -10.18 4.57
CA ASP A 357 -15.47 -10.71 5.76
C ASP A 357 -16.75 -11.48 5.41
N GLN A 358 -17.45 -11.19 4.31
CA GLN A 358 -18.49 -12.10 3.82
C GLN A 358 -17.95 -13.52 3.57
N TRP A 359 -16.79 -13.62 2.90
CA TRP A 359 -16.11 -14.90 2.68
C TRP A 359 -15.74 -15.55 4.03
N ARG A 360 -15.13 -14.80 4.96
CA ARG A 360 -14.72 -15.34 6.27
C ARG A 360 -15.91 -15.76 7.13
N TRP A 361 -17.01 -15.01 7.13
CA TRP A 361 -18.25 -15.40 7.78
C TRP A 361 -18.85 -16.67 7.15
N GLY A 362 -18.75 -16.84 5.83
CA GLY A 362 -19.07 -18.09 5.15
C GLY A 362 -18.21 -19.26 5.63
N VAL A 363 -16.91 -19.05 5.82
CA VAL A 363 -15.97 -20.05 6.35
C VAL A 363 -16.27 -20.40 7.81
N PHE A 364 -16.45 -19.41 8.68
CA PHE A 364 -16.73 -19.64 10.11
C PHE A 364 -18.10 -20.31 10.32
N SER A 365 -19.11 -19.94 9.56
CA SER A 365 -20.44 -20.60 9.62
C SER A 365 -20.48 -21.99 8.98
N GLY A 366 -19.41 -22.44 8.32
CA GLY A 366 -19.36 -23.72 7.61
C GLY A 366 -20.04 -23.73 6.24
N ARG A 367 -20.68 -22.63 5.82
CA ARG A 367 -21.25 -22.48 4.45
C ARG A 367 -20.21 -22.61 3.35
N THR A 368 -18.97 -22.19 3.64
CA THR A 368 -17.82 -22.33 2.75
C THR A 368 -16.86 -23.37 3.32
N PRO A 369 -17.02 -24.67 2.99
CA PRO A 369 -16.13 -25.72 3.46
C PRO A 369 -14.73 -25.61 2.83
N PRO A 370 -13.70 -26.29 3.38
CA PRO A 370 -12.34 -26.23 2.85
C PRO A 370 -12.16 -26.64 1.37
N SER A 371 -13.09 -27.45 0.86
CA SER A 371 -13.17 -27.85 -0.56
C SER A 371 -13.71 -26.75 -1.49
N ARG A 372 -14.15 -25.62 -0.94
CA ARG A 372 -14.69 -24.47 -1.68
C ARG A 372 -14.06 -23.14 -1.28
N TYR A 373 -12.99 -23.16 -0.49
CA TYR A 373 -12.33 -21.92 -0.02
C TYR A 373 -11.98 -21.02 -1.19
N ASN A 374 -11.38 -21.57 -2.24
CA ASN A 374 -10.92 -20.76 -3.37
C ASN A 374 -12.06 -20.48 -4.36
N PHE A 375 -12.95 -21.43 -4.57
CA PHE A 375 -14.14 -21.26 -5.41
C PHE A 375 -15.04 -20.12 -4.90
N ASP A 376 -15.44 -20.15 -3.62
CA ASP A 376 -16.32 -19.12 -3.04
C ASP A 376 -15.60 -17.76 -2.95
N TRP A 377 -14.28 -17.76 -2.73
CA TRP A 377 -13.47 -16.54 -2.81
C TRP A 377 -13.58 -15.88 -4.19
N TRP A 378 -13.34 -16.64 -5.26
CA TRP A 378 -13.43 -16.10 -6.62
C TRP A 378 -14.86 -15.79 -7.06
N TYR A 379 -15.85 -16.52 -6.56
CA TYR A 379 -17.26 -16.15 -6.73
C TYR A 379 -17.53 -14.75 -6.18
N LEU A 380 -17.12 -14.46 -4.94
CA LEU A 380 -17.32 -13.15 -4.31
C LEU A 380 -16.50 -12.05 -4.99
N ARG A 381 -15.25 -12.34 -5.37
CA ARG A 381 -14.39 -11.40 -6.12
C ARG A 381 -14.99 -11.03 -7.47
N THR A 382 -15.58 -11.98 -8.19
CA THR A 382 -16.29 -11.67 -9.44
C THR A 382 -17.65 -11.00 -9.17
N LYS A 383 -18.42 -11.44 -8.17
CA LYS A 383 -19.75 -10.87 -7.84
C LYS A 383 -19.68 -9.40 -7.43
N TYR A 384 -18.74 -9.04 -6.55
CA TYR A 384 -18.69 -7.69 -5.98
C TYR A 384 -17.71 -6.78 -6.72
N GLN A 385 -16.49 -7.26 -7.00
CA GLN A 385 -15.49 -6.43 -7.67
C GLN A 385 -15.51 -6.53 -9.20
N GLY A 386 -16.14 -7.54 -9.78
CA GLY A 386 -16.09 -7.71 -11.23
C GLY A 386 -14.69 -7.94 -11.77
N ILE A 387 -13.91 -8.73 -11.03
CA ILE A 387 -12.56 -9.15 -11.41
C ILE A 387 -12.47 -10.66 -11.57
N CYS A 388 -11.48 -11.11 -12.32
CA CYS A 388 -11.22 -12.52 -12.55
C CYS A 388 -9.76 -12.88 -12.26
N ALA A 389 -9.55 -14.15 -11.89
CA ALA A 389 -8.21 -14.70 -11.78
C ALA A 389 -7.56 -14.70 -13.18
N PRO A 390 -6.34 -14.17 -13.34
CA PRO A 390 -5.69 -14.09 -14.64
C PRO A 390 -5.08 -15.42 -15.09
N ILE A 391 -5.01 -16.39 -14.19
CA ILE A 391 -4.62 -17.77 -14.47
C ILE A 391 -5.58 -18.71 -13.74
N ALA A 392 -5.78 -19.90 -14.27
CA ALA A 392 -6.67 -20.90 -13.68
C ALA A 392 -6.28 -21.20 -12.22
N ARG A 393 -7.28 -21.21 -11.33
CA ARG A 393 -7.12 -21.56 -9.92
C ARG A 393 -7.95 -22.79 -9.62
N ASN A 394 -7.50 -23.57 -8.65
CA ASN A 394 -8.16 -24.76 -8.15
C ASN A 394 -8.11 -24.77 -6.62
N GLU A 395 -8.64 -25.81 -5.99
CA GLU A 395 -8.69 -25.93 -4.53
C GLU A 395 -7.36 -26.34 -3.88
N THR A 396 -6.28 -26.55 -4.62
CA THR A 396 -4.94 -26.56 -4.00
C THR A 396 -4.53 -25.14 -3.59
N HIS A 397 -5.04 -24.14 -4.30
CA HIS A 397 -4.77 -22.74 -4.02
C HIS A 397 -5.66 -22.21 -2.89
N PHE A 398 -5.16 -21.19 -2.21
CA PHE A 398 -5.88 -20.49 -1.15
C PHE A 398 -5.57 -18.99 -1.23
N ASP A 399 -6.21 -18.35 -2.22
CA ASP A 399 -5.90 -16.97 -2.62
C ASP A 399 -6.28 -15.96 -1.53
N ALA A 400 -7.34 -16.24 -0.75
CA ALA A 400 -7.68 -15.45 0.44
C ALA A 400 -6.53 -15.39 1.46
N GLY A 401 -5.76 -16.48 1.62
CA GLY A 401 -4.60 -16.52 2.52
C GLY A 401 -3.46 -15.61 2.10
N ALA A 402 -3.41 -15.19 0.84
CA ALA A 402 -2.39 -14.27 0.32
C ALA A 402 -2.65 -12.79 0.69
N LYS A 403 -3.74 -12.48 1.43
CA LYS A 403 -4.05 -11.15 1.97
C LYS A 403 -3.78 -11.11 3.47
N PHE A 404 -2.94 -10.15 3.93
CA PHE A 404 -2.41 -10.04 5.30
C PHE A 404 -3.40 -10.36 6.43
N HIS A 405 -4.59 -9.75 6.38
CA HIS A 405 -5.61 -9.84 7.43
C HIS A 405 -6.17 -11.24 7.64
N VAL A 406 -6.11 -12.12 6.64
CA VAL A 406 -6.61 -13.50 6.73
C VAL A 406 -5.72 -14.36 7.64
N PRO A 407 -4.42 -14.58 7.34
CA PRO A 407 -3.53 -15.34 8.22
C PRO A 407 -3.18 -14.63 9.54
N ASN A 408 -3.32 -13.29 9.62
CA ASN A 408 -3.14 -12.53 10.86
C ASN A 408 -4.42 -12.40 11.69
N VAL A 409 -5.54 -12.95 11.22
CA VAL A 409 -6.82 -13.02 11.95
C VAL A 409 -7.31 -11.62 12.39
N THR A 410 -7.16 -10.64 11.49
CA THR A 410 -7.67 -9.28 11.71
C THR A 410 -9.02 -9.12 11.01
N PRO A 411 -10.13 -8.87 11.71
CA PRO A 411 -11.45 -8.63 11.11
C PRO A 411 -11.42 -7.49 10.08
N TYR A 412 -12.07 -7.65 8.93
CA TYR A 412 -11.93 -6.76 7.78
C TYR A 412 -13.10 -5.78 7.61
N ILE A 413 -14.29 -6.11 8.14
CA ILE A 413 -15.49 -5.28 7.97
C ILE A 413 -15.34 -3.88 8.57
N ARG A 414 -14.40 -3.70 9.52
CA ARG A 414 -13.97 -2.42 10.06
C ARG A 414 -13.60 -1.40 8.97
N TYR A 415 -12.97 -1.86 7.88
CA TYR A 415 -12.56 -0.97 6.80
C TYR A 415 -13.73 -0.55 5.93
N PHE A 416 -14.69 -1.44 5.65
CA PHE A 416 -15.92 -1.07 4.94
C PHE A 416 -16.71 -0.02 5.73
N VAL A 417 -16.91 -0.27 7.03
CA VAL A 417 -17.58 0.69 7.92
C VAL A 417 -16.82 2.02 7.95
N SER A 418 -15.50 1.98 8.08
CA SER A 418 -14.66 3.19 8.04
C SER A 418 -14.82 3.98 6.75
N PHE A 419 -14.87 3.32 5.60
CA PHE A 419 -14.96 4.00 4.31
C PHE A 419 -16.31 4.68 4.09
N VAL A 420 -17.36 4.27 4.80
CA VAL A 420 -18.63 5.01 4.85
C VAL A 420 -18.56 6.12 5.91
N LEU A 421 -18.14 5.74 7.12
CA LEU A 421 -18.15 6.58 8.31
C LEU A 421 -17.23 7.80 8.19
N GLN A 422 -16.08 7.67 7.51
CA GLN A 422 -15.14 8.77 7.31
C GLN A 422 -15.77 9.95 6.56
N PHE A 423 -16.68 9.70 5.60
CA PHE A 423 -17.36 10.79 4.90
C PHE A 423 -18.47 11.42 5.75
N GLN A 424 -19.12 10.65 6.61
CA GLN A 424 -20.08 11.20 7.58
C GLN A 424 -19.37 12.14 8.57
N PHE A 425 -18.22 11.70 9.12
CA PHE A 425 -17.37 12.55 9.96
C PHE A 425 -16.86 13.76 9.19
N HIS A 426 -16.32 13.56 7.99
CA HIS A 426 -15.78 14.66 7.19
C HIS A 426 -16.85 15.72 6.93
N GLN A 427 -18.06 15.33 6.49
CA GLN A 427 -19.16 16.28 6.30
C GLN A 427 -19.53 17.06 7.57
N ALA A 428 -19.63 16.37 8.70
CA ALA A 428 -19.98 17.01 9.98
C ALA A 428 -18.89 17.95 10.48
N LEU A 429 -17.62 17.57 10.35
CA LEU A 429 -16.47 18.39 10.75
C LEU A 429 -16.28 19.58 9.82
N CYS A 430 -16.52 19.42 8.52
CA CYS A 430 -16.50 20.51 7.55
C CYS A 430 -17.58 21.55 7.84
N LYS A 431 -18.78 21.09 8.19
CA LYS A 431 -19.86 21.97 8.65
C LYS A 431 -19.47 22.74 9.92
N GLU A 432 -18.85 22.06 10.87
CA GLU A 432 -18.36 22.68 12.12
C GLU A 432 -17.21 23.67 11.87
N ALA A 433 -16.36 23.41 10.88
CA ALA A 433 -15.31 24.32 10.44
C ALA A 433 -15.84 25.54 9.65
N GLY A 434 -17.15 25.63 9.42
CA GLY A 434 -17.76 26.72 8.68
C GLY A 434 -17.50 26.67 7.16
N HIS A 435 -17.08 25.52 6.63
CA HIS A 435 -16.80 25.36 5.19
C HIS A 435 -18.05 25.61 4.35
N GLN A 436 -17.89 26.38 3.27
CA GLN A 436 -18.93 26.66 2.28
C GLN A 436 -18.49 26.11 0.93
N GLY A 437 -19.42 25.46 0.21
CA GLY A 437 -19.17 24.91 -1.12
C GLY A 437 -19.02 23.38 -1.14
N PRO A 438 -18.41 22.83 -2.22
CA PRO A 438 -18.33 21.39 -2.41
C PRO A 438 -17.57 20.69 -1.28
N LEU A 439 -18.09 19.55 -0.81
CA LEU A 439 -17.52 18.81 0.31
C LEU A 439 -16.09 18.35 0.06
N HIS A 440 -15.77 17.93 -1.18
CA HIS A 440 -14.43 17.46 -1.55
C HIS A 440 -13.33 18.54 -1.55
N LYS A 441 -13.69 19.81 -1.36
CA LYS A 441 -12.74 20.92 -1.21
C LYS A 441 -12.51 21.31 0.24
N CYS A 442 -13.17 20.66 1.18
CA CYS A 442 -13.06 20.98 2.58
C CYS A 442 -11.70 20.59 3.16
N ASP A 443 -11.07 21.55 3.83
CA ASP A 443 -9.88 21.35 4.63
C ASP A 443 -10.17 21.82 6.07
N ILE A 444 -10.19 20.88 7.02
CA ILE A 444 -10.47 21.18 8.43
C ILE A 444 -9.24 21.72 9.19
N TYR A 445 -8.08 21.82 8.55
CA TYR A 445 -6.85 22.33 9.15
C TYR A 445 -7.06 23.65 9.91
N GLN A 446 -6.50 23.75 11.12
CA GLN A 446 -6.67 24.89 12.05
C GLN A 446 -8.09 25.14 12.59
N SER A 447 -9.06 24.26 12.32
CA SER A 447 -10.39 24.36 12.93
C SER A 447 -10.42 23.72 14.32
N THR A 448 -10.24 24.54 15.35
CA THR A 448 -10.33 24.09 16.75
C THR A 448 -11.75 23.63 17.14
N GLN A 449 -12.78 24.13 16.45
CA GLN A 449 -14.17 23.71 16.67
C GLN A 449 -14.40 22.29 16.17
N ALA A 450 -13.95 21.98 14.95
CA ALA A 450 -13.96 20.62 14.42
C ALA A 450 -13.13 19.67 15.30
N GLY A 451 -11.94 20.11 15.72
CA GLY A 451 -11.10 19.33 16.62
C GLY A 451 -11.71 19.07 17.99
N ALA A 452 -12.46 20.03 18.57
CA ALA A 452 -13.18 19.83 19.82
C ALA A 452 -14.27 18.75 19.69
N LYS A 453 -15.02 18.77 18.57
CA LYS A 453 -16.05 17.76 18.28
C LYS A 453 -15.45 16.37 18.08
N LEU A 454 -14.36 16.29 17.32
CA LEU A 454 -13.60 15.06 17.12
C LEU A 454 -13.07 14.52 18.46
N ARG A 455 -12.48 15.39 19.28
CA ARG A 455 -11.96 15.03 20.60
C ARG A 455 -13.03 14.41 21.50
N GLU A 456 -14.24 14.95 21.51
CA GLU A 456 -15.33 14.41 22.34
C GLU A 456 -15.71 12.98 21.92
N ALA A 457 -15.82 12.73 20.62
CA ALA A 457 -16.05 11.38 20.09
C ALA A 457 -14.95 10.39 20.49
N LEU A 458 -13.68 10.84 20.45
CA LEU A 458 -12.52 9.99 20.76
C LEU A 458 -12.41 9.66 22.26
N ARG A 459 -12.76 10.57 23.16
CA ARG A 459 -12.61 10.37 24.62
C ARG A 459 -13.56 9.31 25.18
N SER A 460 -14.67 9.07 24.50
CA SER A 460 -15.66 8.07 24.90
C SER A 460 -15.12 6.64 24.83
N GLY A 461 -14.13 6.34 23.97
CA GLY A 461 -13.69 4.97 23.74
C GLY A 461 -14.88 4.06 23.39
N SER A 462 -14.95 2.88 24.01
CA SER A 462 -16.12 1.98 23.93
C SER A 462 -17.01 2.05 25.18
N SER A 463 -16.97 3.15 25.94
CA SER A 463 -17.75 3.28 27.18
C SER A 463 -19.27 3.45 26.96
N ARG A 464 -19.70 3.71 25.71
CA ARG A 464 -21.08 3.96 25.31
C ARG A 464 -21.39 3.28 23.97
N PRO A 465 -22.66 2.99 23.66
CA PRO A 465 -23.06 2.49 22.35
C PRO A 465 -22.57 3.41 21.23
N TRP A 466 -22.06 2.85 20.15
CA TRP A 466 -21.47 3.63 19.06
C TRP A 466 -22.49 4.53 18.36
N GLN A 467 -23.76 4.14 18.35
CA GLN A 467 -24.88 4.92 17.82
C GLN A 467 -25.05 6.23 18.60
N GLU A 468 -24.91 6.20 19.93
CA GLU A 468 -24.99 7.41 20.76
C GLU A 468 -23.78 8.32 20.53
N VAL A 469 -22.58 7.73 20.47
CA VAL A 469 -21.34 8.48 20.20
C VAL A 469 -21.42 9.14 18.81
N LEU A 470 -21.95 8.43 17.81
CA LEU A 470 -22.15 8.97 16.48
C LEU A 470 -23.16 10.12 16.49
N LYS A 471 -24.28 9.95 17.20
CA LYS A 471 -25.35 10.96 17.27
C LYS A 471 -24.87 12.26 17.90
N GLU A 472 -24.06 12.17 18.94
CA GLU A 472 -23.46 13.36 19.55
C GLU A 472 -22.38 14.00 18.68
N ALA A 473 -21.57 13.18 18.01
CA ALA A 473 -20.47 13.66 17.19
C ALA A 473 -20.91 14.27 15.86
N ILE A 474 -21.94 13.71 15.21
CA ILE A 474 -22.33 14.10 13.84
C ILE A 474 -23.84 14.28 13.64
N GLY A 475 -24.66 14.01 14.65
CA GLY A 475 -26.12 14.17 14.57
C GLY A 475 -26.87 12.97 13.97
N SER A 476 -26.19 11.87 13.67
CA SER A 476 -26.78 10.62 13.14
C SER A 476 -26.48 9.44 14.07
N ASP A 477 -27.44 8.54 14.26
CA ASP A 477 -27.24 7.27 15.00
C ASP A 477 -27.04 6.05 14.08
N THR A 478 -27.04 6.25 12.76
CA THR A 478 -26.88 5.19 11.76
C THR A 478 -25.74 5.48 10.78
N LEU A 479 -25.22 4.40 10.18
CA LEU A 479 -24.30 4.49 9.05
C LEU A 479 -25.06 4.93 7.80
N ASP A 480 -24.50 5.89 7.08
CA ASP A 480 -25.13 6.50 5.91
C ASP A 480 -24.10 6.72 4.79
N ALA A 481 -24.41 6.23 3.59
CA ALA A 481 -23.58 6.40 2.41
C ALA A 481 -23.79 7.75 1.70
N GLN A 482 -24.85 8.49 2.03
CA GLN A 482 -25.17 9.76 1.37
C GLN A 482 -24.01 10.79 1.42
N PRO A 483 -23.25 10.96 2.53
CA PRO A 483 -22.12 11.89 2.55
C PRO A 483 -20.99 11.49 1.61
N LEU A 484 -20.76 10.18 1.45
CA LEU A 484 -19.82 9.64 0.47
C LEU A 484 -20.30 9.92 -0.96
N LEU A 485 -21.57 9.65 -1.26
CA LEU A 485 -22.15 9.93 -2.58
C LEU A 485 -22.12 11.43 -2.91
N ASN A 486 -22.38 12.30 -1.94
CA ASN A 486 -22.28 13.76 -2.09
C ASN A 486 -20.85 14.22 -2.37
N TYR A 487 -19.85 13.61 -1.71
CA TYR A 487 -18.43 13.90 -1.96
C TYR A 487 -18.06 13.61 -3.43
N PHE A 488 -18.48 12.45 -3.94
CA PHE A 488 -18.14 11.97 -5.29
C PHE A 488 -19.15 12.36 -6.38
N GLN A 489 -20.19 13.12 -6.06
CA GLN A 489 -21.24 13.47 -7.01
C GLN A 489 -20.70 14.04 -8.34
N PRO A 490 -19.73 14.99 -8.37
CA PRO A 490 -19.27 15.55 -9.64
C PRO A 490 -18.60 14.51 -10.54
N VAL A 491 -17.75 13.64 -9.99
CA VAL A 491 -17.12 12.57 -10.77
C VAL A 491 -18.10 11.46 -11.13
N SER A 492 -19.10 11.19 -10.28
CA SER A 492 -20.15 10.23 -10.59
C SER A 492 -20.91 10.64 -11.85
N GLN A 493 -21.33 11.90 -11.94
CA GLN A 493 -22.02 12.45 -13.11
C GLN A 493 -21.13 12.41 -14.34
N TRP A 494 -19.88 12.86 -14.20
CA TRP A 494 -18.91 12.84 -15.29
C TRP A 494 -18.65 11.42 -15.82
N LEU A 495 -18.47 10.42 -14.95
CA LEU A 495 -18.27 9.02 -15.33
C LEU A 495 -19.48 8.45 -16.08
N GLN A 496 -20.70 8.75 -15.62
CA GLN A 496 -21.93 8.33 -16.30
C GLN A 496 -21.99 8.89 -17.73
N GLU A 497 -21.70 10.17 -17.91
CA GLU A 497 -21.66 10.79 -19.23
C GLU A 497 -20.59 10.17 -20.13
N GLN A 498 -19.37 9.94 -19.62
CA GLN A 498 -18.30 9.33 -20.41
C GLN A 498 -18.65 7.89 -20.81
N ASN A 499 -19.19 7.10 -19.88
CA ASN A 499 -19.57 5.72 -20.15
C ASN A 499 -20.71 5.64 -21.17
N GLN A 500 -21.69 6.54 -21.09
CA GLN A 500 -22.77 6.63 -22.09
C GLN A 500 -22.23 7.03 -23.46
N ARG A 501 -21.37 8.04 -23.54
CA ARG A 501 -20.74 8.49 -24.81
C ARG A 501 -19.91 7.38 -25.46
N ASN A 502 -19.24 6.55 -24.66
CA ASN A 502 -18.41 5.44 -25.15
C ASN A 502 -19.21 4.14 -25.39
N GLY A 503 -20.52 4.13 -25.08
CA GLY A 503 -21.37 2.95 -25.21
C GLY A 503 -20.94 1.79 -24.30
N GLU A 504 -20.47 2.08 -23.09
CA GLU A 504 -19.99 1.06 -22.16
C GLU A 504 -21.14 0.23 -21.58
N VAL A 505 -20.88 -1.06 -21.40
CA VAL A 505 -21.78 -1.95 -20.65
C VAL A 505 -21.43 -1.86 -19.17
N LEU A 506 -22.34 -1.38 -18.33
CA LEU A 506 -22.13 -1.38 -16.88
C LEU A 506 -22.22 -2.82 -16.34
N GLY A 507 -21.30 -3.17 -15.43
CA GLY A 507 -21.15 -4.54 -14.96
C GLY A 507 -20.39 -5.44 -15.94
N TRP A 508 -20.47 -6.75 -15.71
CA TRP A 508 -19.69 -7.77 -16.43
C TRP A 508 -20.57 -8.97 -16.78
N PRO A 509 -21.53 -8.83 -17.72
CA PRO A 509 -22.43 -9.91 -18.11
C PRO A 509 -21.68 -11.15 -18.62
N GLU A 510 -20.49 -10.99 -19.19
CA GLU A 510 -19.61 -12.10 -19.56
C GLU A 510 -18.76 -12.57 -18.37
N TYR A 511 -19.40 -12.87 -17.23
CA TYR A 511 -18.73 -13.20 -15.96
C TYR A 511 -17.82 -14.44 -16.02
N GLN A 512 -18.04 -15.33 -16.99
CA GLN A 512 -17.22 -16.52 -17.22
C GLN A 512 -15.91 -16.21 -17.98
N TRP A 513 -15.79 -15.04 -18.60
CA TRP A 513 -14.60 -14.69 -19.39
C TRP A 513 -13.33 -14.69 -18.53
N ARG A 514 -12.25 -15.25 -19.08
CA ARG A 514 -10.91 -15.28 -18.48
C ARG A 514 -9.89 -14.89 -19.55
N PRO A 515 -8.83 -14.15 -19.19
CA PRO A 515 -7.82 -13.78 -20.16
C PRO A 515 -6.97 -15.00 -20.57
N PRO A 516 -6.40 -15.01 -21.79
CA PRO A 516 -5.44 -16.02 -22.20
C PRO A 516 -4.11 -15.83 -21.47
N VAL A 517 -3.42 -16.94 -21.20
CA VAL A 517 -2.04 -16.91 -20.69
C VAL A 517 -1.12 -16.35 -21.78
N PRO A 518 -0.17 -15.44 -21.46
CA PRO A 518 0.78 -14.93 -22.44
C PRO A 518 1.61 -16.05 -23.08
N ASN A 519 1.93 -15.90 -24.36
CA ASN A 519 2.78 -16.87 -25.07
C ASN A 519 4.15 -16.95 -24.36
N ASN A 520 4.70 -18.16 -24.22
CA ASN A 520 5.98 -18.44 -23.55
C ASN A 520 6.03 -18.02 -22.06
N TYR A 521 4.89 -17.94 -21.40
CA TYR A 521 4.84 -17.77 -19.95
C TYR A 521 5.06 -19.12 -19.24
N PRO A 522 5.93 -19.20 -18.20
CA PRO A 522 6.70 -18.12 -17.57
C PRO A 522 8.14 -17.97 -18.11
N GLN A 523 8.53 -18.65 -19.20
CA GLN A 523 9.92 -18.77 -19.66
C GLN A 523 10.57 -17.43 -20.07
N ASP A 524 9.80 -16.51 -20.66
CA ASP A 524 10.33 -15.22 -21.16
C ASP A 524 10.33 -14.07 -20.12
N ILE A 525 9.97 -14.34 -18.86
CA ILE A 525 9.90 -13.31 -17.80
C ILE A 525 11.25 -12.58 -17.60
N GLY A 526 12.38 -13.28 -17.73
CA GLY A 526 13.71 -12.68 -17.62
C GLY A 526 13.96 -11.56 -18.63
N LYS A 527 13.52 -11.75 -19.88
CA LYS A 527 13.63 -10.72 -20.91
C LYS A 527 12.68 -9.54 -20.63
N ALA A 528 11.47 -9.84 -20.17
CA ALA A 528 10.47 -8.82 -19.85
C ALA A 528 10.90 -7.91 -18.69
N LEU A 529 11.58 -8.45 -17.67
CA LEU A 529 12.15 -7.68 -16.58
C LEU A 529 13.28 -6.75 -17.04
N MET A 530 14.09 -7.18 -18.02
CA MET A 530 15.21 -6.40 -18.55
C MET A 530 14.77 -5.31 -19.54
N GLY A 531 13.68 -5.53 -20.30
CA GLY A 531 13.17 -4.58 -21.30
C GLY A 531 12.16 -3.55 -20.77
N GLY A 532 11.60 -3.76 -19.57
CA GLY A 532 10.47 -3.00 -19.04
C GLY A 532 10.78 -1.71 -18.27
N GLY A 533 11.99 -1.14 -18.38
CA GLY A 533 12.35 0.10 -17.66
C GLY A 533 12.52 -0.04 -16.14
N VAL A 534 12.35 -1.25 -15.59
CA VAL A 534 12.80 -1.59 -14.23
C VAL A 534 14.31 -1.83 -14.29
N GLY A 535 15.06 -0.73 -14.44
CA GLY A 535 16.52 -0.76 -14.54
C GLY A 535 17.12 -1.39 -13.28
N TYR A 536 17.68 -2.59 -13.43
CA TYR A 536 18.66 -3.11 -12.48
C TYR A 536 19.88 -2.18 -12.48
N THR A 537 19.99 -1.31 -11.48
CA THR A 537 21.29 -0.74 -11.13
C THR A 537 22.14 -1.84 -10.50
N HIS A 538 22.83 -2.58 -11.36
CA HIS A 538 23.96 -3.40 -10.92
C HIS A 538 25.04 -2.47 -10.36
N THR A 539 25.11 -2.31 -9.04
CA THR A 539 26.42 -2.09 -8.39
C THR A 539 27.18 -3.41 -8.49
N ARG A 540 27.84 -3.63 -9.63
CA ARG A 540 28.83 -4.70 -9.78
C ARG A 540 30.02 -4.39 -8.88
N HIS A 541 30.07 -4.96 -7.69
CA HIS A 541 31.34 -5.30 -7.07
C HIS A 541 31.75 -6.67 -7.62
N THR A 542 32.41 -6.65 -8.77
CA THR A 542 33.06 -7.84 -9.32
C THR A 542 34.48 -7.86 -8.80
N CYS A 543 34.77 -8.66 -7.77
CA CYS A 543 36.12 -9.13 -7.54
C CYS A 543 36.41 -10.18 -8.62
N LEU A 544 37.16 -9.78 -9.64
CA LEU A 544 37.73 -10.69 -10.63
C LEU A 544 38.86 -11.48 -9.96
N LEU A 545 38.60 -12.75 -9.63
CA LEU A 545 39.64 -13.75 -9.48
C LEU A 545 40.06 -14.19 -10.88
N LEU A 546 41.28 -13.85 -11.27
CA LEU A 546 41.92 -14.33 -12.50
C LEU A 546 42.24 -15.82 -12.35
N PRO A 547 41.87 -16.69 -13.32
CA PRO A 547 42.43 -18.02 -13.39
C PRO A 547 43.81 -17.96 -14.07
N THR A 548 44.86 -18.31 -13.33
CA THR A 548 46.17 -18.65 -13.89
C THR A 548 46.04 -19.97 -14.67
N ARG A 549 46.30 -19.93 -15.98
CA ARG A 549 46.29 -21.09 -16.86
C ARG A 549 47.74 -21.46 -17.19
N ASP A 550 48.27 -22.45 -16.49
CA ASP A 550 49.44 -23.21 -16.92
C ASP A 550 48.98 -24.26 -17.94
N GLN A 551 49.46 -24.20 -19.18
CA GLN A 551 49.68 -25.39 -20.01
C GLN A 551 50.86 -25.20 -20.97
N PRO A 552 51.63 -26.26 -21.25
CA PRO A 552 52.92 -26.17 -21.93
C PRO A 552 52.84 -26.24 -23.47
N SER A 553 53.93 -25.76 -24.06
CA SER A 553 54.32 -25.60 -25.46
C SER A 553 54.38 -26.86 -26.34
N LYS A 554 54.12 -26.72 -27.67
CA LYS A 554 54.98 -27.04 -28.86
C LYS A 554 54.16 -27.23 -30.19
N PRO A 555 54.72 -27.17 -31.43
CA PRO A 555 54.70 -25.93 -32.23
C PRO A 555 54.40 -26.06 -33.77
N LYS A 556 54.40 -24.89 -34.46
CA LYS A 556 54.68 -24.57 -35.89
C LYS A 556 53.67 -24.89 -37.01
N ALA A 557 53.25 -23.83 -37.73
CA ALA A 557 53.64 -23.53 -39.12
C ALA A 557 53.21 -22.11 -39.55
N GLU A 558 54.09 -21.41 -40.29
CA GLU A 558 53.99 -20.04 -40.81
C GLU A 558 53.13 -19.91 -42.07
N GLN A 559 52.52 -18.73 -42.31
CA GLN A 559 52.66 -17.99 -43.59
C GLN A 559 52.14 -16.53 -43.54
N ALA A 560 53.06 -15.65 -43.94
CA ALA A 560 53.09 -14.25 -44.44
C ALA A 560 51.86 -13.28 -44.50
N ALA A 561 52.22 -12.00 -44.31
CA ALA A 561 51.50 -10.70 -44.27
C ALA A 561 51.03 -10.16 -45.67
N PRO A 562 50.54 -8.89 -45.91
CA PRO A 562 50.50 -7.68 -45.06
C PRO A 562 49.23 -6.77 -45.13
N SER A 563 49.19 -5.75 -44.27
CA SER A 563 48.19 -4.66 -44.20
C SER A 563 48.27 -3.66 -45.38
N PRO A 564 47.22 -2.83 -45.62
CA PRO A 564 47.45 -1.39 -45.48
C PRO A 564 46.28 -0.52 -44.91
N ARG A 565 46.74 0.67 -44.55
CA ARG A 565 46.20 1.92 -43.97
C ARG A 565 44.82 2.45 -44.40
N LEU A 566 44.22 3.16 -43.42
CA LEU A 566 43.12 4.12 -43.48
C LEU A 566 43.51 5.41 -44.22
N SER A 567 42.54 6.00 -44.96
CA SER A 567 42.58 7.35 -45.51
C SER A 567 41.41 8.19 -44.94
N VAL A 568 41.70 9.45 -44.59
CA VAL A 568 40.79 10.46 -44.04
C VAL A 568 40.34 11.40 -45.15
N TYR A 569 39.07 11.83 -45.13
CA TYR A 569 38.55 12.98 -45.89
C TYR A 569 38.12 14.10 -44.93
N VAL A 570 38.46 15.34 -45.29
CA VAL A 570 38.14 16.61 -44.63
C VAL A 570 37.29 17.44 -45.60
N GLU A 571 36.30 18.18 -45.09
CA GLU A 571 35.70 19.30 -45.83
C GLU A 571 35.49 20.54 -44.92
N ALA A 572 35.83 21.70 -45.50
CA ALA A 572 35.86 23.07 -44.95
C ALA A 572 34.46 23.62 -44.65
N GLY A 573 34.18 24.72 -43.92
CA GLY A 573 34.94 25.87 -43.41
C GLY A 573 34.03 27.12 -43.51
N ARG A 574 34.08 28.06 -42.55
CA ARG A 574 33.96 29.53 -42.75
C ARG A 574 33.93 30.31 -41.42
N VAL A 575 34.42 31.54 -41.51
CA VAL A 575 34.91 32.46 -40.47
C VAL A 575 33.91 33.62 -40.24
N GLY A 576 33.89 34.17 -39.02
CA GLY A 576 33.39 35.53 -38.72
C GLY A 576 34.02 36.09 -37.43
N ARG A 577 34.72 37.24 -37.52
CA ARG A 577 35.40 38.01 -36.46
C ARG A 577 34.56 39.20 -35.99
N LEU A 578 34.85 39.69 -34.77
CA LEU A 578 35.09 41.10 -34.31
C LEU A 578 34.69 41.21 -32.82
N SER A 579 35.60 41.28 -31.83
CA SER A 579 36.52 42.36 -31.37
C SER A 579 35.90 43.33 -30.34
N GLY A 580 36.52 43.42 -29.15
CA GLY A 580 36.30 44.46 -28.14
C GLY A 580 37.28 44.33 -26.96
N PHE A 581 38.25 45.25 -26.88
CA PHE A 581 39.37 45.34 -25.92
C PHE A 581 39.02 46.25 -24.73
N VAL A 582 39.40 45.90 -23.49
CA VAL A 582 40.03 46.81 -22.49
C VAL A 582 41.05 46.01 -21.63
N LYS A 583 42.21 46.64 -21.41
CA LYS A 583 43.49 46.22 -20.78
C LYS A 583 43.42 46.26 -19.22
N ASN A 584 43.88 45.23 -18.47
CA ASN A 584 45.26 44.95 -17.95
C ASN A 584 45.46 45.52 -16.49
N PRO A 585 46.40 45.01 -15.65
CA PRO A 585 46.58 43.63 -15.15
C PRO A 585 47.03 43.50 -13.66
N GLU A 586 46.79 42.33 -13.07
CA GLU A 586 47.76 41.45 -12.38
C GLU A 586 47.14 40.03 -12.49
N GLY A 587 47.77 38.91 -12.82
CA GLY A 587 49.17 38.57 -13.03
C GLY A 587 49.36 37.06 -12.78
N ILE A 588 49.04 36.23 -13.79
CA ILE A 588 49.81 35.01 -14.20
C ILE A 588 49.68 33.75 -13.29
N LEU A 589 49.16 32.58 -13.73
CA LEU A 589 49.77 31.64 -14.70
C LEU A 589 48.81 30.50 -15.21
N LYS A 590 48.65 30.37 -16.55
CA LYS A 590 48.36 29.18 -17.47
C LYS A 590 47.05 28.35 -17.29
N ILE A 591 46.01 28.28 -18.18
CA ILE A 591 45.80 27.93 -19.63
C ILE A 591 46.14 26.45 -20.00
N ILE A 592 45.18 25.51 -19.98
CA ILE A 592 44.22 24.98 -21.00
C ILE A 592 44.81 24.05 -22.08
N LEU A 593 44.28 22.81 -22.13
CA LEU A 593 43.74 22.03 -23.27
C LEU A 593 43.66 20.55 -22.80
N ASN A 594 42.72 19.67 -23.13
CA ASN A 594 41.35 19.66 -23.65
C ASN A 594 40.99 18.15 -23.77
N PHE A 595 39.69 17.80 -23.74
CA PHE A 595 39.12 16.47 -24.02
C PHE A 595 39.25 15.31 -23.00
N GLY A 596 38.10 14.98 -22.39
CA GLY A 596 37.44 13.67 -22.56
C GLY A 596 38.02 12.42 -21.89
N PHE A 597 37.15 11.76 -21.10
CA PHE A 597 37.19 10.37 -20.59
C PHE A 597 38.10 10.04 -19.37
N GLY A 598 37.42 9.62 -18.29
CA GLY A 598 37.67 8.29 -17.74
C GLY A 598 38.41 8.14 -16.39
N TRP A 599 37.72 7.47 -15.46
CA TRP A 599 38.22 6.52 -14.45
C TRP A 599 38.83 7.00 -13.10
N ALA A 600 38.01 6.78 -12.06
CA ALA A 600 38.22 5.88 -10.92
C ALA A 600 39.48 5.96 -10.02
N ASN A 601 39.16 6.06 -8.71
CA ASN A 601 39.82 5.47 -7.53
C ASN A 601 41.27 5.84 -7.20
N THR A 602 41.41 6.63 -6.13
CA THR A 602 42.56 6.53 -5.23
C THR A 602 42.11 6.54 -3.77
N GLN A 603 42.58 5.52 -3.06
CA GLN A 603 42.93 5.51 -1.64
C GLN A 603 41.84 5.26 -0.60
N CYS A 604 41.56 3.96 -0.47
CA CYS A 604 41.53 3.29 0.83
C CYS A 604 42.91 3.42 1.52
N LEU A 605 43.11 4.45 2.34
CA LEU A 605 44.24 4.58 3.29
C LEU A 605 43.78 5.46 4.46
N LYS A 606 43.13 4.87 5.47
CA LYS A 606 43.04 5.39 6.84
C LYS A 606 42.35 4.38 7.77
N LYS A 607 43.15 3.48 8.34
CA LYS A 607 43.01 2.96 9.73
C LYS A 607 44.34 2.28 10.06
N LEU A 608 45.26 3.05 10.68
CA LEU A 608 45.64 2.87 12.09
C LEU A 608 46.25 1.47 12.29
N SER A 609 47.55 1.29 12.07
CA SER A 609 48.62 1.54 13.05
C SER A 609 48.19 1.25 14.49
N LEU A 610 48.31 0.00 14.91
CA LEU A 610 48.59 -0.46 16.27
C LEU A 610 48.48 -2.00 16.26
N ILE A 611 49.61 -2.67 16.14
CA ILE A 611 50.08 -3.66 17.11
C ILE A 611 51.48 -4.09 16.66
N ASN A 612 52.38 -3.94 17.61
CA ASN A 612 53.81 -4.02 17.48
C ASN A 612 54.26 -5.44 17.87
N LYS A 613 55.39 -5.85 17.29
CA LYS A 613 56.42 -6.77 17.81
C LYS A 613 56.33 -8.28 17.54
N GLN A 614 57.54 -8.72 17.13
CA GLN A 614 58.19 -10.04 17.14
C GLN A 614 57.87 -10.97 15.94
N SER A 615 58.77 -11.11 14.95
CA SER A 615 60.07 -11.83 14.95
C SER A 615 59.90 -13.28 15.45
N VAL A 616 60.38 -14.35 14.82
CA VAL A 616 61.39 -14.59 13.79
C VAL A 616 61.37 -16.12 13.56
N VAL A 617 61.62 -16.57 12.32
CA VAL A 617 62.29 -17.86 11.96
C VAL A 617 61.48 -19.20 11.97
N SER A 618 61.15 -19.59 10.74
CA SER A 618 61.57 -20.83 10.04
C SER A 618 60.71 -22.11 9.99
N ASN A 619 60.49 -22.50 8.72
CA ASN A 619 60.71 -23.83 8.13
C ASN A 619 59.82 -25.01 8.50
N LYS A 620 58.91 -25.33 7.56
CA LYS A 620 58.80 -26.56 6.73
C LYS A 620 57.31 -26.82 6.45
N MET A 621 56.84 -26.71 5.21
CA MET A 621 56.90 -27.75 4.17
C MET A 621 56.13 -29.01 4.59
N ILE A 622 54.95 -29.22 4.02
CA ILE A 622 54.51 -30.43 3.27
C ILE A 622 52.98 -30.38 3.08
N CYS A 623 52.58 -30.65 1.84
CA CYS A 623 51.22 -30.77 1.32
C CYS A 623 50.40 -31.88 1.99
N SER A 624 49.07 -31.69 2.03
CA SER A 624 48.10 -32.42 1.19
C SER A 624 46.77 -31.72 1.24
#